data_AF-A0A3E2DAV1-F1
#
_entry.id   AF-A0A3E2DAV1-F1
#
_cell.length_a   1.000
_cell.length_b   1.000
_cell.length_c   1.000
_cell.angle_alpha   90.00
_cell.angle_beta   90.00
_cell.angle_gamma   90.00
#
_symmetry.space_group_name_H-M   'P 1'
#
loop_
_entity.id
_entity.type
_entity.pdbx_description
1 polymer ?
#
loop_
_entity_poly.entity_id
_entity_poly.type
_entity_poly.pdbx_seq_one_letter_code
_entity_poly.pdbx_strand_id
1 'polypeptide(L)'
;MGSWLLYPTPDGPLVCRCVWGPEEVVPDGTLPVCAGVADDEAVAAAAQDRHHRDEILQTARRTVKDLGVEMEVLAIDLVESDDDRLIAVYFRAPHRVEFATIVGPLARRLHARIDLRQLRGRDTARAVGGVGACGRPLCCATFLPEPLSVPNRLVTEQGMASNPLAVTGACGKLMCCLRYESPYYADFEAALGEASGPDGPGCPLVSACSTAGRRRLQEERKDARPRRSP
;
A
#
# COMPACT_ATOMS: atom_id res chain seq x y z
N MET A 1 7.09 18.90 15.55
CA MET A 1 7.01 17.43 15.78
C MET A 1 5.69 17.19 16.50
N GLY A 2 4.78 16.36 15.96
CA GLY A 2 3.42 16.24 16.50
C GLY A 2 3.31 15.45 17.80
N SER A 3 2.14 15.58 18.45
CA SER A 3 1.79 14.98 19.74
C SER A 3 1.72 13.45 19.69
N TRP A 4 2.01 12.80 20.81
CA TRP A 4 1.80 11.37 21.01
C TRP A 4 0.35 11.11 21.45
N LEU A 5 -0.28 10.11 20.87
CA LEU A 5 -1.69 9.79 21.05
C LEU A 5 -1.88 8.29 21.27
N LEU A 6 -2.99 7.93 21.92
CA LEU A 6 -3.42 6.55 22.11
C LEU A 6 -4.49 6.22 21.05
N TYR A 7 -4.11 5.47 20.02
CA TYR A 7 -4.99 5.04 18.94
C TYR A 7 -5.75 3.77 19.32
N PRO A 8 -7.08 3.71 19.18
CA PRO A 8 -7.86 2.55 19.61
C PRO A 8 -7.65 1.37 18.67
N THR A 9 -7.30 0.20 19.22
CA THR A 9 -7.33 -1.07 18.49
C THR A 9 -8.14 -2.11 19.27
N PRO A 10 -8.61 -3.19 18.62
CA PRO A 10 -9.32 -4.27 19.30
C PRO A 10 -8.52 -4.89 20.47
N ASP A 11 -7.19 -4.90 20.36
CA ASP A 11 -6.27 -5.47 21.35
C ASP A 11 -5.80 -4.43 22.38
N GLY A 12 -6.37 -3.22 22.37
CA GLY A 12 -6.01 -2.11 23.28
C GLY A 12 -5.45 -0.88 22.56
N PRO A 13 -5.25 0.24 23.28
CA PRO A 13 -4.72 1.45 22.68
C PRO A 13 -3.23 1.33 22.31
N LEU A 14 -2.88 1.70 21.08
CA LEU A 14 -1.48 1.78 20.64
C LEU A 14 -0.96 3.20 20.68
N VAL A 15 0.27 3.38 21.18
CA VAL A 15 0.95 4.67 21.14
C VAL A 15 1.34 5.01 19.71
N CYS A 16 0.81 6.11 19.19
CA CYS A 16 1.10 6.62 17.87
C CYS A 16 1.53 8.09 17.92
N ARG A 17 2.16 8.55 16.83
CA ARG A 17 2.58 9.94 16.70
C ARG A 17 1.76 10.62 15.62
N CYS A 18 1.19 11.78 15.95
CA CYS A 18 0.56 12.62 14.95
C CYS A 18 1.63 13.18 14.00
N VAL A 19 1.51 12.88 12.70
CA VAL A 19 2.45 13.33 11.66
C VAL A 19 1.90 14.45 10.79
N TRP A 20 0.59 14.62 10.75
CA TRP A 20 -0.10 15.68 10.00
C TRP A 20 -0.65 16.75 10.94
N GLY A 21 -0.75 17.98 10.43
CA GLY A 21 -1.38 19.07 11.17
C GLY A 21 -2.90 18.90 11.24
N PRO A 22 -3.58 19.63 12.14
CA PRO A 22 -5.04 19.66 12.16
C PRO A 22 -5.58 20.26 10.86
N GLU A 23 -6.56 19.59 10.26
CA GLU A 23 -7.26 20.03 9.05
C GLU A 23 -8.76 19.71 9.19
N GLU A 24 -9.62 20.63 8.75
CA GLU A 24 -11.05 20.36 8.65
C GLU A 24 -11.30 19.52 7.39
N VAL A 25 -11.71 18.28 7.60
CA VAL A 25 -12.03 17.33 6.53
C VAL A 25 -13.46 16.82 6.71
N VAL A 26 -14.14 16.59 5.59
CA VAL A 26 -15.39 15.82 5.58
C VAL A 26 -14.99 14.35 5.44
N PRO A 27 -15.09 13.52 6.50
CA PRO A 27 -14.60 12.16 6.42
C PRO A 27 -15.55 11.28 5.61
N ASP A 28 -14.98 10.43 4.76
CA ASP A 28 -15.69 9.31 4.14
C ASP A 28 -15.87 8.19 5.18
N GLY A 29 -16.80 8.39 6.12
CA GLY A 29 -17.17 7.44 7.17
C GLY A 29 -16.74 7.84 8.59
N THR A 30 -16.87 6.90 9.52
CA THR A 30 -16.57 7.13 10.94
C THR A 30 -15.07 6.99 11.20
N LEU A 31 -14.45 8.06 11.69
CA LEU A 31 -13.06 8.00 12.13
C LEU A 31 -12.95 7.43 13.55
N PRO A 32 -11.89 6.65 13.84
CA PRO A 32 -11.62 6.17 15.19
C PRO A 32 -11.33 7.32 16.13
N VAL A 33 -11.95 7.30 17.31
CA VAL A 33 -11.70 8.29 18.37
C VAL A 33 -10.50 7.85 19.19
N CYS A 34 -9.44 8.65 19.20
CA CYS A 34 -8.26 8.40 20.03
C CYS A 34 -8.64 8.39 21.52
N ALA A 35 -8.09 7.44 22.29
CA ALA A 35 -8.35 7.30 23.71
C ALA A 35 -7.74 8.43 24.56
N GLY A 36 -6.82 9.20 23.99
CA GLY A 36 -6.22 10.38 24.63
C GLY A 36 -4.83 10.72 24.08
N VAL A 37 -4.16 11.65 24.78
CA VAL A 37 -2.73 11.94 24.59
C VAL A 37 -1.94 10.89 25.37
N ALA A 38 -0.90 10.34 24.76
CA ALA A 38 -0.02 9.40 25.46
C ALA A 38 0.96 10.18 26.35
N ASP A 39 1.09 9.76 27.60
CA ASP A 39 2.09 10.30 28.52
C ASP A 39 3.50 9.72 28.26
N ASP A 40 4.50 10.28 28.95
CA ASP A 40 5.89 9.88 28.75
C ASP A 40 6.14 8.41 29.15
N GLU A 41 5.37 7.88 30.11
CA GLU A 41 5.46 6.48 30.54
C GLU A 41 4.96 5.53 29.45
N ALA A 42 3.78 5.81 28.86
CA ALA A 42 3.24 5.06 27.75
C ALA A 42 4.18 5.11 26.53
N VAL A 43 4.76 6.28 26.24
CA VAL A 43 5.73 6.43 25.14
C VAL A 43 7.00 5.60 25.39
N ALA A 44 7.52 5.61 26.62
CA ALA A 44 8.68 4.81 27.00
C ALA A 44 8.38 3.30 26.91
N ALA A 45 7.22 2.85 27.42
CA ALA A 45 6.79 1.47 27.33
C ALA A 45 6.66 1.01 25.87
N ALA A 46 6.02 1.82 25.01
CA ALA A 46 5.88 1.51 23.59
C ALA A 46 7.23 1.47 22.83
N ALA A 47 8.21 2.28 23.26
CA ALA A 47 9.56 2.22 22.72
C ALA A 47 10.28 0.93 23.15
N GLN A 48 10.12 0.51 24.39
CA GLN A 48 10.67 -0.74 24.91
C GLN A 48 10.04 -1.97 24.23
N ASP A 49 8.73 -1.97 24.03
CA ASP A 49 8.02 -3.01 23.29
C ASP A 49 8.50 -3.13 21.86
N ARG A 50 8.72 -2.00 21.18
CA ARG A 50 9.29 -1.98 19.82
C ARG A 50 10.67 -2.61 19.80
N HIS A 51 11.52 -2.27 20.76
CA HIS A 51 12.85 -2.85 20.86
C HIS A 51 12.81 -4.36 21.09
N HIS A 52 11.99 -4.82 22.05
CA HIS A 52 11.80 -6.24 22.32
C HIS A 52 11.25 -7.00 21.10
N ARG A 53 10.32 -6.39 20.34
CA ARG A 53 9.81 -6.97 19.10
C ARG A 53 10.93 -7.12 18.05
N ASP A 54 11.81 -6.13 17.91
CA ASP A 54 12.93 -6.20 16.98
C ASP A 54 13.92 -7.31 17.36
N GLU A 55 14.20 -7.52 18.65
CA GLU A 55 15.06 -8.62 19.14
C GLU A 55 14.45 -10.00 18.84
N ILE A 56 13.16 -10.16 19.10
CA ILE A 56 12.44 -11.40 18.80
C ILE A 56 12.44 -11.65 17.28
N LEU A 57 12.19 -10.62 16.47
CA LEU A 57 12.19 -10.73 15.01
C LEU A 57 13.56 -11.17 14.48
N GLN A 58 14.64 -10.60 14.99
CA GLN A 58 16.00 -11.00 14.63
C GLN A 58 16.31 -12.44 15.05
N THR A 59 15.85 -12.85 16.23
CA THR A 59 16.01 -14.21 16.72
C THR A 59 15.22 -15.22 15.88
N ALA A 60 14.00 -14.87 15.48
CA ALA A 60 13.19 -15.68 14.57
C ALA A 60 13.89 -15.83 13.20
N ARG A 61 14.35 -14.72 12.61
CA ARG A 61 15.10 -14.74 11.33
C ARG A 61 16.35 -15.61 11.39
N ARG A 62 17.15 -15.49 12.45
CA ARG A 62 18.33 -16.35 12.66
C ARG A 62 17.97 -17.82 12.75
N THR A 63 16.94 -18.15 13.53
CA THR A 63 16.48 -19.54 13.70
C THR A 63 16.03 -20.17 12.39
N VAL A 64 15.27 -19.44 11.59
CA VAL A 64 14.81 -19.92 10.27
C VAL A 64 15.99 -20.14 9.33
N LYS A 65 16.98 -19.23 9.35
CA LYS A 65 18.21 -19.37 8.58
C LYS A 65 19.02 -20.59 9.01
N ASP A 66 19.18 -20.83 10.30
CA ASP A 66 19.91 -21.99 10.86
C ASP A 66 19.27 -23.32 10.45
N LEU A 67 17.94 -23.35 10.30
CA LEU A 67 17.18 -24.54 9.89
C LEU A 67 17.23 -24.80 8.38
N GLY A 68 17.76 -23.87 7.58
CA GLY A 68 17.83 -24.01 6.12
C GLY A 68 16.47 -24.01 5.41
N VAL A 69 15.43 -23.43 6.02
CA VAL A 69 14.09 -23.37 5.44
C VAL A 69 13.97 -22.18 4.49
N GLU A 70 13.40 -22.40 3.30
CA GLU A 70 13.05 -21.33 2.36
C GLU A 70 11.80 -20.54 2.83
N MET A 71 12.00 -19.74 3.87
CA MET A 71 10.97 -18.91 4.49
C MET A 71 11.57 -17.56 4.89
N GLU A 72 10.82 -16.48 4.64
CA GLU A 72 11.19 -15.14 5.05
C GLU A 72 10.25 -14.63 6.13
N VAL A 73 10.80 -14.31 7.30
CA VAL A 73 10.06 -13.71 8.42
C VAL A 73 9.96 -12.20 8.20
N LEU A 74 8.72 -11.73 8.02
CA LEU A 74 8.40 -10.35 7.66
C LEU A 74 8.21 -9.47 8.90
N ALA A 75 7.36 -9.92 9.81
CA ALA A 75 6.98 -9.19 11.01
C ALA A 75 6.65 -10.16 12.14
N ILE A 76 6.57 -9.63 13.35
CA ILE A 76 6.04 -10.35 14.49
C ILE A 76 5.06 -9.46 15.24
N ASP A 77 4.21 -10.09 16.05
CA ASP A 77 3.39 -9.39 17.02
C ASP A 77 3.34 -10.16 18.34
N LEU A 78 3.19 -9.40 19.41
CA LEU A 78 3.03 -9.93 20.76
C LEU A 78 1.54 -9.90 21.07
N VAL A 79 0.91 -11.07 21.07
CA VAL A 79 -0.52 -11.18 21.34
C VAL A 79 -0.69 -11.39 22.83
N GLU A 80 -1.40 -10.48 23.49
CA GLU A 80 -1.79 -10.66 24.88
C GLU A 80 -2.74 -11.86 24.96
N SER A 81 -2.38 -12.85 25.78
CA SER A 81 -3.19 -14.04 26.03
C SER A 81 -3.16 -14.31 27.52
N ASP A 82 -4.31 -14.72 28.06
CA ASP A 82 -4.62 -14.71 29.50
C ASP A 82 -3.65 -15.48 30.43
N ASP A 83 -2.79 -16.36 29.91
CA ASP A 83 -1.83 -17.14 30.72
C ASP A 83 -0.48 -17.44 30.03
N ASP A 84 -0.35 -17.28 28.71
CA ASP A 84 0.83 -17.68 27.94
C ASP A 84 1.30 -16.59 26.98
N ARG A 85 2.61 -16.35 26.91
CA ARG A 85 3.21 -15.47 25.89
C ARG A 85 2.98 -16.06 24.49
N LEU A 86 2.09 -15.45 23.70
CA LEU A 86 1.82 -15.82 22.32
C LEU A 86 2.52 -14.85 21.37
N ILE A 87 3.37 -15.38 20.49
CA ILE A 87 4.06 -14.62 19.46
C ILE A 87 3.51 -15.03 18.10
N ALA A 88 2.84 -14.08 17.43
CA ALA A 88 2.43 -14.24 16.06
C ALA A 88 3.61 -13.90 15.14
N VAL A 89 4.02 -14.84 14.29
CA VAL A 89 5.14 -14.69 13.35
C VAL A 89 4.57 -14.66 11.94
N TYR A 90 4.67 -13.50 11.30
CA TYR A 90 4.21 -13.30 9.93
C TYR A 90 5.33 -13.61 8.95
N PHE A 91 5.07 -14.51 8.00
CA PHE A 91 6.09 -14.97 7.05
C PHE A 91 5.57 -15.07 5.61
N ARG A 92 6.50 -15.05 4.66
CA ARG A 92 6.28 -15.40 3.26
C ARG A 92 7.12 -16.62 2.91
N ALA A 93 6.56 -17.52 2.11
CA ALA A 93 7.27 -18.66 1.55
C ALA A 93 6.70 -19.02 0.17
N PRO A 94 7.54 -19.38 -0.83
CA PRO A 94 7.08 -19.77 -2.15
C PRO A 94 6.37 -21.14 -2.12
N HIS A 95 6.87 -22.05 -1.28
CA HIS A 95 6.37 -23.42 -1.15
C HIS A 95 5.73 -23.67 0.22
N ARG A 96 5.10 -24.84 0.37
CA ARG A 96 4.54 -25.26 1.65
C ARG A 96 5.70 -25.52 2.63
N VAL A 97 5.59 -24.95 3.81
CA VAL A 97 6.58 -25.08 4.88
C VAL A 97 6.08 -26.09 5.90
N GLU A 98 6.95 -26.96 6.40
CA GLU A 98 6.62 -27.88 7.48
C GLU A 98 6.72 -27.18 8.84
N PHE A 99 5.59 -26.87 9.46
CA PHE A 99 5.58 -26.11 10.71
C PHE A 99 6.22 -26.84 11.88
N ALA A 100 6.16 -28.18 11.90
CA ALA A 100 6.72 -28.99 12.98
C ALA A 100 8.24 -28.78 13.16
N THR A 101 8.97 -28.50 12.08
CA THR A 101 10.42 -28.26 12.12
C THR A 101 10.78 -26.86 12.63
N ILE A 102 9.83 -25.92 12.65
CA ILE A 102 10.06 -24.50 12.93
C ILE A 102 9.51 -24.08 14.29
N VAL A 103 8.26 -24.49 14.59
CA VAL A 103 7.55 -24.11 15.82
C VAL A 103 8.33 -24.54 17.05
N GLY A 104 8.86 -25.77 17.07
CA GLY A 104 9.63 -26.29 18.21
C GLY A 104 10.88 -25.47 18.53
N PRO A 105 11.80 -25.27 17.56
CA PRO A 105 12.98 -24.42 17.76
C PRO A 105 12.66 -22.98 18.16
N LEU A 106 11.66 -22.35 17.53
CA LEU A 106 11.25 -20.99 17.87
C LEU A 106 10.67 -20.91 19.29
N ALA A 107 9.78 -21.83 19.65
CA ALA A 107 9.18 -21.87 20.99
C ALA A 107 10.23 -22.05 22.08
N ARG A 108 11.26 -22.89 21.84
CA ARG A 108 12.38 -23.08 22.76
C ARG A 108 13.25 -21.83 22.90
N ARG A 109 13.57 -21.14 21.80
CA ARG A 109 14.43 -19.94 21.82
C ARG A 109 13.71 -18.70 22.35
N LEU A 110 12.40 -18.59 22.13
CA LEU A 110 11.60 -17.43 22.49
C LEU A 110 10.79 -17.65 23.76
N HIS A 111 10.83 -18.83 24.37
CA HIS A 111 10.07 -19.18 25.58
C HIS A 111 8.60 -18.76 25.48
N ALA A 112 7.97 -19.08 24.34
CA ALA A 112 6.64 -18.59 23.98
C ALA A 112 5.93 -19.58 23.06
N ARG A 113 4.59 -19.51 23.05
CA ARG A 113 3.78 -20.16 22.03
C ARG A 113 3.94 -19.40 20.73
N ILE A 114 4.12 -20.14 19.63
CA ILE A 114 4.38 -19.57 18.31
C ILE A 114 3.18 -19.82 17.43
N ASP A 115 2.59 -18.74 16.92
CA ASP A 115 1.54 -18.77 15.89
C ASP A 115 2.14 -18.32 14.56
N LEU A 116 2.27 -19.24 13.60
CA LEU A 116 2.86 -18.96 12.29
C LEU A 116 1.75 -18.52 11.32
N ARG A 117 1.81 -17.27 10.85
CA ARG A 117 0.84 -16.68 9.92
C ARG A 117 1.46 -16.43 8.55
N GLN A 118 0.97 -17.13 7.53
CA GLN A 118 1.49 -16.94 6.18
C GLN A 118 0.82 -15.74 5.49
N LEU A 119 1.61 -14.76 5.09
CA LEU A 119 1.19 -13.64 4.24
C LEU A 119 1.43 -13.95 2.77
N ARG A 120 0.51 -13.54 1.90
CA ARG A 120 0.58 -13.77 0.46
C ARG A 120 0.17 -12.52 -0.32
N GLY A 121 0.65 -12.44 -1.57
CA GLY A 121 0.25 -11.40 -2.50
C GLY A 121 0.51 -9.99 -1.97
N ARG A 122 -0.55 -9.20 -1.78
CA ARG A 122 -0.46 -7.81 -1.36
C ARG A 122 -0.16 -7.64 0.13
N ASP A 123 -0.54 -8.61 0.95
CA ASP A 123 -0.42 -8.50 2.41
C ASP A 123 1.04 -8.49 2.86
N THR A 124 1.93 -9.11 2.09
CA THR A 124 3.38 -9.05 2.35
C THR A 124 3.90 -7.62 2.20
N ALA A 125 3.54 -6.94 1.11
CA ALA A 125 3.92 -5.55 0.86
C ALA A 125 3.22 -4.59 1.84
N ARG A 126 2.00 -4.90 2.29
CA ARG A 126 1.31 -4.15 3.33
C ARG A 126 2.02 -4.27 4.68
N ALA A 127 2.40 -5.49 5.09
CA ALA A 127 3.06 -5.73 6.37
C ALA A 127 4.48 -5.14 6.42
N VAL A 128 5.23 -5.21 5.32
CA VAL A 128 6.58 -4.63 5.23
C VAL A 128 6.52 -3.12 5.01
N GLY A 129 5.50 -2.63 4.31
CA GLY A 129 5.44 -1.25 3.84
C GLY A 129 6.45 -0.98 2.71
N GLY A 130 6.84 0.28 2.57
CA GLY A 130 7.82 0.72 1.58
C GLY A 130 7.31 1.88 0.72
N VAL A 131 8.00 2.10 -0.40
CA VAL A 131 7.75 3.22 -1.32
C VAL A 131 7.35 2.66 -2.69
N GLY A 132 6.29 3.22 -3.27
CA GLY A 132 5.83 2.87 -4.61
C GLY A 132 6.66 3.53 -5.71
N ALA A 133 6.42 3.13 -6.96
CA ALA A 133 7.09 3.73 -8.13
C ALA A 133 6.86 5.25 -8.26
N CYS A 134 5.78 5.76 -7.66
CA CYS A 134 5.46 7.19 -7.58
C CYS A 134 6.26 7.96 -6.51
N GLY A 135 7.14 7.31 -5.76
CA GLY A 135 7.92 7.92 -4.68
C GLY A 135 7.16 8.15 -3.36
N ARG A 136 5.87 7.76 -3.30
CA ARG A 136 5.04 7.84 -2.08
C ARG A 136 5.03 6.50 -1.33
N PRO A 137 4.72 6.50 -0.02
CA PRO A 137 4.47 5.26 0.71
C PRO A 137 3.41 4.39 0.01
N LEU A 138 3.50 3.07 0.15
CA LEU A 138 2.58 2.15 -0.53
C LEU A 138 1.10 2.47 -0.21
N CYS A 139 0.27 2.63 -1.25
CA CYS A 139 -1.18 2.90 -1.13
C CYS A 139 -1.85 1.88 -0.18
N CYS A 140 -1.47 0.59 -0.25
CA CYS A 140 -2.06 -0.50 0.55
C CYS A 140 -1.60 -0.55 2.02
N ALA A 141 -0.53 0.16 2.37
CA ALA A 141 -0.05 0.28 3.75
C ALA A 141 -0.53 1.58 4.42
N THR A 142 -1.22 2.45 3.67
CA THR A 142 -1.60 3.79 4.10
C THR A 142 -3.10 3.98 4.11
N PHE A 143 -3.72 4.17 2.94
CA PHE A 143 -5.12 4.59 2.83
C PHE A 143 -6.03 3.62 2.05
N LEU A 144 -5.46 2.61 1.37
CA LEU A 144 -6.23 1.57 0.67
C LEU A 144 -6.10 0.19 1.36
N PRO A 145 -6.69 0.01 2.55
CA PRO A 145 -6.52 -1.23 3.32
C PRO A 145 -7.25 -2.43 2.69
N GLU A 146 -8.33 -2.22 1.93
CA GLU A 146 -9.11 -3.29 1.30
C GLU A 146 -8.55 -3.63 -0.09
N PRO A 147 -7.97 -4.83 -0.29
CA PRO A 147 -7.34 -5.20 -1.55
C PRO A 147 -8.40 -5.59 -2.59
N LEU A 148 -9.03 -4.61 -3.20
CA LEU A 148 -9.88 -4.85 -4.35
C LEU A 148 -9.06 -5.42 -5.52
N SER A 149 -9.61 -6.43 -6.20
CA SER A 149 -8.99 -6.99 -7.41
C SER A 149 -8.92 -5.91 -8.50
N VAL A 150 -7.77 -5.80 -9.16
CA VAL A 150 -7.55 -4.83 -10.25
C VAL A 150 -7.69 -5.59 -11.56
N PRO A 151 -8.74 -5.35 -12.37
CA PRO A 151 -8.89 -6.03 -13.63
C PRO A 151 -7.93 -5.44 -14.68
N ASN A 152 -7.40 -6.30 -15.56
CA ASN A 152 -6.48 -5.89 -16.63
C ASN A 152 -7.05 -4.78 -17.54
N ARG A 153 -8.38 -4.67 -17.67
CA ARG A 153 -9.01 -3.61 -18.48
C ARG A 153 -8.59 -2.20 -18.05
N LEU A 154 -8.39 -1.96 -16.74
CA LEU A 154 -8.02 -0.63 -16.22
C LEU A 154 -6.63 -0.20 -16.69
N VAL A 155 -5.73 -1.15 -16.93
CA VAL A 155 -4.40 -0.87 -17.47
C VAL A 155 -4.51 -0.31 -18.88
N THR A 156 -5.41 -0.88 -19.70
CA THR A 156 -5.66 -0.41 -21.06
C THR A 156 -6.40 0.92 -21.08
N GLU A 157 -7.43 1.06 -20.24
CA GLU A 157 -8.21 2.30 -20.09
C GLU A 157 -7.33 3.49 -19.70
N GLN A 158 -6.33 3.27 -18.84
CA GLN A 158 -5.39 4.32 -18.41
C GLN A 158 -4.14 4.44 -19.31
N GLY A 159 -4.12 3.77 -20.46
CA GLY A 159 -3.03 3.90 -21.44
C GLY A 159 -1.68 3.31 -21.00
N MET A 160 -1.65 2.43 -20.00
CA MET A 160 -0.41 1.85 -19.44
C MET A 160 -0.09 0.44 -19.95
N ALA A 161 -0.84 -0.08 -20.92
CA ALA A 161 -0.72 -1.46 -21.41
C ALA A 161 0.63 -1.84 -22.05
N SER A 162 1.44 -0.86 -22.44
CA SER A 162 2.70 -1.11 -23.15
C SER A 162 3.85 -1.59 -22.26
N ASN A 163 3.78 -1.39 -20.94
CA ASN A 163 4.85 -1.76 -20.02
C ASN A 163 4.33 -2.48 -18.76
N PRO A 164 4.42 -3.82 -18.70
CA PRO A 164 4.02 -4.62 -17.55
C PRO A 164 4.74 -4.23 -16.23
N LEU A 165 5.99 -3.78 -16.31
CA LEU A 165 6.75 -3.36 -15.13
C LEU A 165 6.24 -2.02 -14.58
N ALA A 166 5.74 -1.14 -15.44
CA ALA A 166 5.18 0.14 -15.02
C ALA A 166 3.86 0.00 -14.25
N VAL A 167 3.12 -1.10 -14.49
CA VAL A 167 1.81 -1.36 -13.85
C VAL A 167 1.86 -2.35 -12.70
N THR A 168 3.03 -2.92 -12.43
CA THR A 168 3.24 -3.89 -11.36
C THR A 168 3.69 -3.19 -10.08
N GLY A 169 2.92 -3.35 -9.01
CA GLY A 169 3.28 -2.85 -7.69
C GLY A 169 4.34 -3.70 -7.00
N ALA A 170 4.87 -3.21 -5.87
CA ALA A 170 5.89 -3.90 -5.07
C ALA A 170 5.51 -5.32 -4.60
N CYS A 171 4.20 -5.63 -4.58
CA CYS A 171 3.69 -6.97 -4.29
C CYS A 171 3.69 -7.95 -5.47
N GLY A 172 4.17 -7.54 -6.65
CA GLY A 172 4.14 -8.36 -7.88
C GLY A 172 2.75 -8.52 -8.51
N LYS A 173 1.76 -7.73 -8.05
CA LYS A 173 0.41 -7.65 -8.64
C LYS A 173 0.20 -6.26 -9.24
N LEU A 174 -0.85 -6.10 -10.03
CA LEU A 174 -1.25 -4.80 -10.56
C LEU A 174 -1.42 -3.77 -9.43
N MET A 175 -0.97 -2.53 -9.70
CA MET A 175 -1.04 -1.42 -8.76
C MET A 175 -2.50 -1.15 -8.35
N CYS A 176 -2.77 -1.14 -7.04
CA CYS A 176 -4.09 -0.83 -6.50
C CYS A 176 -4.54 0.61 -6.83
N CYS A 177 -3.58 1.52 -7.01
CA CYS A 177 -3.86 2.91 -7.33
C CYS A 177 -4.52 3.04 -8.75
N LEU A 178 -4.32 2.09 -9.68
CA LEU A 178 -5.08 2.02 -10.95
C LEU A 178 -6.59 1.92 -10.70
N ARG A 179 -7.02 1.11 -9.73
CA ARG A 179 -8.45 0.99 -9.40
C ARG A 179 -8.96 2.20 -8.64
N TYR A 180 -8.15 2.73 -7.72
CA TYR A 180 -8.50 3.94 -6.98
C TYR A 180 -8.70 5.14 -7.91
N GLU A 181 -7.86 5.28 -8.93
CA GLU A 181 -7.90 6.41 -9.87
C GLU A 181 -9.01 6.27 -10.93
N SER A 182 -9.48 5.04 -11.21
CA SER A 182 -10.42 4.75 -12.30
C SER A 182 -11.69 5.62 -12.32
N PRO A 183 -12.38 5.90 -11.19
CA PRO A 183 -13.54 6.80 -11.20
C PRO A 183 -13.18 8.21 -11.66
N TYR A 184 -12.05 8.75 -11.19
CA TYR A 184 -11.60 10.09 -11.56
C TYR A 184 -11.22 10.20 -13.04
N TYR A 185 -10.69 9.11 -13.64
CA TYR A 185 -10.46 9.06 -15.08
C TYR A 185 -11.79 9.09 -15.86
N ALA A 186 -12.82 8.37 -15.40
CA ALA A 186 -14.13 8.39 -16.04
C ALA A 186 -14.81 9.76 -15.94
N ASP A 187 -14.75 10.40 -14.76
CA ASP A 187 -15.27 11.75 -14.55
C ASP A 187 -14.54 12.76 -15.44
N PHE A 188 -13.21 12.62 -15.56
CA PHE A 188 -12.40 13.45 -16.44
C PHE A 188 -12.76 13.26 -17.93
N GLU A 189 -12.97 12.03 -18.39
CA GLU A 189 -13.42 11.74 -19.74
C GLU A 189 -14.82 12.28 -20.03
N ALA A 190 -15.74 12.20 -19.07
CA ALA A 190 -17.09 12.77 -19.18
C ALA A 190 -17.03 14.31 -19.31
N ALA A 191 -16.27 14.97 -18.43
CA ALA A 191 -16.05 16.41 -18.49
C ALA A 191 -15.37 16.85 -19.81
N LEU A 192 -14.43 16.05 -20.31
CA LEU A 192 -13.84 16.26 -21.64
C LEU A 192 -14.87 16.12 -22.76
N GLY A 193 -15.77 15.15 -22.69
CA GLY A 193 -16.84 14.96 -23.65
C GLY A 193 -17.75 16.18 -23.74
N GLU A 194 -18.16 16.73 -22.59
CA GLU A 194 -18.94 17.97 -22.51
C GLU A 194 -18.16 19.17 -23.06
N ALA A 195 -16.88 19.32 -22.71
CA ALA A 195 -16.04 20.42 -23.18
C ALA A 195 -15.68 20.35 -24.68
N SER A 196 -15.73 19.16 -25.28
CA SER A 196 -15.43 18.90 -26.70
C SER A 196 -16.65 19.05 -27.62
N GLY A 197 -17.82 19.36 -27.07
CA GLY A 197 -19.01 19.69 -27.86
C GLY A 197 -18.81 20.93 -28.74
N PRO A 198 -19.65 21.14 -29.77
CA PRO A 198 -19.53 22.25 -30.71
C PRO A 198 -19.57 23.64 -30.06
N ASP A 199 -20.22 23.77 -28.90
CA ASP A 199 -20.32 25.00 -28.10
C ASP A 199 -19.50 24.96 -26.80
N GLY A 200 -18.70 23.91 -26.58
CA GLY A 200 -17.91 23.73 -25.36
C GLY A 200 -16.65 24.61 -25.33
N PRO A 201 -16.08 24.89 -24.16
CA PRO A 201 -14.85 25.71 -24.02
C PRO A 201 -13.59 25.11 -24.67
N GLY A 202 -13.70 23.94 -25.33
CA GLY A 202 -12.59 23.20 -25.89
C GLY A 202 -11.84 22.40 -24.83
N CYS A 203 -11.12 21.35 -25.25
CA CYS A 203 -10.36 20.51 -24.32
C CYS A 203 -9.19 21.31 -23.68
N PRO A 204 -9.16 21.48 -22.34
CA PRO A 204 -8.15 22.30 -21.65
C PRO A 204 -6.75 21.66 -21.67
N LEU A 205 -6.64 20.37 -22.02
CA LEU A 205 -5.37 19.65 -22.13
C LEU A 205 -4.87 19.48 -23.57
N VAL A 206 -5.41 20.21 -24.56
CA VAL A 206 -5.01 20.06 -25.98
C VAL A 206 -3.50 20.17 -26.20
N SER A 207 -2.81 21.03 -25.45
CA SER A 207 -1.35 21.19 -25.54
C SER A 207 -0.56 20.02 -24.93
N ALA A 208 -1.15 19.29 -23.98
CA ALA A 208 -0.52 18.19 -23.25
C ALA A 208 -0.97 16.78 -23.72
N CYS A 209 -2.11 16.69 -24.42
CA CYS A 209 -2.70 15.44 -24.86
C CYS A 209 -1.97 14.90 -26.09
N SER A 210 -1.22 13.81 -25.94
CA SER A 210 -0.44 13.20 -27.04
C SER A 210 -1.31 12.71 -28.21
N THR A 211 -2.60 12.47 -27.99
CA THR A 211 -3.56 11.99 -29.02
C THR A 211 -4.25 13.16 -29.74
N ALA A 212 -4.72 14.16 -29.01
CA ALA A 212 -5.35 15.36 -29.58
C ALA A 212 -4.32 16.30 -30.23
N GLY A 213 -3.13 16.46 -29.61
CA GLY A 213 -2.01 17.19 -30.19
C GLY A 213 -1.50 16.54 -31.49
N ARG A 214 -1.53 15.20 -31.59
CA ARG A 214 -1.22 14.49 -32.85
C ARG A 214 -2.26 14.73 -33.94
N ARG A 215 -3.55 14.80 -33.60
CA ARG A 215 -4.62 15.10 -34.58
C ARG A 215 -4.51 16.54 -35.11
N ARG A 216 -4.35 17.54 -34.24
CA ARG A 216 -4.15 18.94 -34.65
C ARG A 216 -2.93 19.12 -35.55
N LEU A 217 -1.78 18.55 -35.18
CA LEU A 217 -0.57 18.61 -36.03
C LEU A 217 -0.75 17.91 -37.39
N GLN A 218 -1.60 16.88 -37.47
CA GLN A 218 -1.92 16.22 -38.75
C GLN A 218 -2.90 17.05 -39.60
N GLU A 219 -3.86 17.72 -38.99
CA GLU A 219 -4.82 18.61 -39.64
C GLU A 219 -4.12 19.89 -40.15
N GLU A 220 -3.30 20.53 -39.32
CA GLU A 220 -2.50 21.70 -39.68
C GLU A 220 -1.50 21.39 -40.82
N ARG A 221 -0.89 20.19 -40.83
CA ARG A 221 -0.03 19.73 -41.94
C ARG A 221 -0.81 19.41 -43.22
N LYS A 222 -2.10 19.07 -43.13
CA LYS A 222 -2.98 18.84 -44.28
C LYS A 222 -3.38 20.15 -44.93
N ASP A 223 -3.68 21.16 -44.13
CA ASP A 223 -4.07 22.50 -44.61
C ASP A 223 -2.88 23.31 -45.15
N ALA A 224 -1.66 23.06 -44.66
CA ALA A 224 -0.44 23.70 -45.16
C ALA A 224 0.06 23.15 -46.51
N ARG A 225 -0.62 22.18 -47.14
CA ARG A 225 -0.19 21.63 -48.44
C ARG A 225 -0.60 22.60 -49.56
N PRO A 226 0.34 23.25 -50.27
CA PRO A 226 -0.03 24.20 -51.31
C PRO A 226 -0.82 23.49 -52.41
N ARG A 227 -2.02 24.01 -52.70
CA ARG A 227 -2.85 23.55 -53.81
C ARG A 227 -2.04 23.78 -55.09
N ARG A 228 -1.68 22.69 -55.79
CA ARG A 228 -1.07 22.78 -57.12
C ARG A 228 -2.04 23.50 -58.04
N SER A 229 -1.66 24.69 -58.47
CA SER A 229 -2.36 25.44 -59.51
C SER A 229 -2.28 24.68 -60.84
N PRO A 230 -3.35 24.68 -61.66
CA PRO A 230 -3.39 24.00 -62.95
C PRO A 230 -2.45 24.62 -63.98
#